data_AF-A0A820IPR0-F1
#
_entry.id   AF-A0A820IPR0-F1
#
_cell.length_a   1.000
_cell.length_b   1.000
_cell.length_c   1.000
_cell.angle_alpha   90.00
_cell.angle_beta   90.00
_cell.angle_gamma   90.00
#
_symmetry.space_group_name_H-M   'P 1'
#
loop_
_entity.id
_entity.type
_entity.pdbx_description
1 polymer ?
#
loop_
_entity_poly.entity_id
_entity_poly.type
_entity_poly.pdbx_seq_one_letter_code
_entity_poly.pdbx_strand_id
1 'polypeptide(L)'
;MNKPMDYNSTAKAKESEFITRKEMISHFANAQKNNQSGIIDHYYNYWANLLGVNSTQCRRLAELFSEAVDAPKTGQRIRIPAELKPSRKEKQQLNNETTSIETTQGCHI
;
A
#
# COMPACT_ATOMS: atom_id res chain seq x y z
N MET A 1 -24.88 30.88 13.99
CA MET A 1 -24.94 29.86 15.06
C MET A 1 -25.16 28.50 14.40
N ASN A 2 -24.16 27.63 14.37
CA ASN A 2 -24.34 26.26 13.90
C ASN A 2 -24.86 25.42 15.08
N LYS A 3 -25.99 24.73 14.89
CA LYS A 3 -26.51 23.80 15.90
C LYS A 3 -25.54 22.61 16.01
N PRO A 4 -25.29 22.08 17.24
CA PRO A 4 -24.47 20.89 17.41
C PRO A 4 -25.02 19.72 16.60
N MET A 5 -24.14 18.96 15.94
CA MET A 5 -24.50 17.68 15.36
C MET A 5 -24.92 16.73 16.47
N ASP A 6 -26.10 16.14 16.33
CA ASP A 6 -26.63 15.17 17.29
C ASP A 6 -25.99 13.80 17.01
N TYR A 7 -24.98 13.44 17.82
CA TYR A 7 -24.23 12.18 17.70
C TYR A 7 -24.99 11.00 18.35
N ASN A 8 -26.28 10.85 18.02
CA ASN A 8 -27.03 9.69 18.50
C ASN A 8 -26.51 8.44 17.78
N SER A 9 -25.62 7.70 18.44
CA SER A 9 -24.95 6.52 17.90
C SER A 9 -25.96 5.39 17.66
N THR A 10 -26.41 5.22 16.42
CA THR A 10 -27.23 4.08 16.03
C THR A 10 -26.34 2.86 15.82
N ALA A 11 -26.65 1.79 16.57
CA ALA A 11 -25.94 0.52 16.70
C ALA A 11 -24.81 0.53 17.74
N LYS A 12 -25.12 0.01 18.93
CA LYS A 12 -24.08 -0.64 19.74
C LYS A 12 -23.42 -1.67 18.84
N ALA A 13 -22.12 -1.50 18.59
CA ALA A 13 -21.31 -2.54 17.99
C ALA A 13 -21.63 -3.84 18.74
N LYS A 14 -22.01 -4.88 18.00
CA LYS A 14 -22.25 -6.22 18.52
C LYS A 14 -21.12 -6.54 19.49
N GLU A 15 -21.47 -6.81 20.75
CA GLU A 15 -20.50 -7.12 21.80
C GLU A 15 -19.64 -8.27 21.28
N SER A 16 -18.39 -7.95 20.94
CA SER A 16 -17.52 -8.85 20.21
C SER A 16 -17.23 -10.05 21.11
N GLU A 17 -17.40 -11.26 20.56
CA GLU A 17 -16.71 -12.44 21.10
C GLU A 17 -15.27 -12.05 21.47
N PHE A 18 -14.79 -12.50 22.62
CA PHE A 18 -13.42 -12.22 23.06
C PHE A 18 -12.43 -12.56 21.94
N ILE A 19 -11.75 -11.54 21.40
CA ILE A 19 -10.72 -11.74 20.38
C ILE A 19 -9.67 -12.69 20.95
N THR A 20 -9.53 -13.85 20.32
CA THR A 20 -8.55 -14.83 20.71
C THR A 20 -7.16 -14.41 20.24
N ARG A 21 -6.11 -14.89 20.91
CA ARG A 21 -4.71 -14.70 20.46
C ARG A 21 -4.52 -15.15 18.99
N LYS A 22 -5.21 -16.22 18.59
CA LYS A 22 -5.14 -16.78 17.24
C LYS A 22 -5.72 -15.83 16.20
N GLU A 23 -6.83 -15.18 16.50
CA GLU A 23 -7.47 -14.19 15.61
C GLU A 23 -6.61 -12.94 15.49
N MET A 24 -6.03 -12.47 16.60
CA MET A 24 -5.07 -11.36 16.57
C MET A 24 -3.88 -11.66 15.66
N ILE A 25 -3.21 -12.81 15.85
CA ILE A 25 -2.08 -13.22 15.02
C ILE A 25 -2.49 -13.33 13.55
N SER A 26 -3.65 -13.95 13.28
CA SER A 26 -4.14 -14.16 11.93
C SER A 26 -4.49 -12.83 11.24
N HIS A 27 -5.05 -11.87 11.98
CA HIS A 27 -5.36 -10.54 11.46
C HIS A 27 -4.10 -9.82 10.96
N PHE A 28 -3.07 -9.70 11.80
CA PHE A 28 -1.82 -9.03 11.42
C PHE A 28 -1.03 -9.80 10.35
N ALA A 29 -1.01 -11.14 10.42
CA ALA A 29 -0.37 -11.96 9.40
C ALA A 29 -1.04 -11.78 8.03
N ASN A 30 -2.37 -11.71 7.98
CA ASN A 30 -3.12 -11.49 6.74
C ASN A 30 -2.95 -10.07 6.21
N ALA A 31 -2.93 -9.06 7.08
CA ALA A 31 -2.67 -7.68 6.70
C ALA A 31 -1.30 -7.56 6.01
N GLN A 32 -0.27 -8.18 6.57
CA GLN A 32 1.07 -8.13 5.99
C GLN A 32 1.22 -8.98 4.73
N LYS A 33 0.64 -10.19 4.70
CA LYS A 33 0.69 -11.06 3.50
C LYS A 33 0.03 -10.44 2.28
N ASN A 34 -1.02 -9.65 2.49
CA ASN A 34 -1.74 -8.98 1.41
C ASN A 34 -1.24 -7.55 1.17
N ASN A 35 -0.19 -7.11 1.86
CA ASN A 35 0.39 -5.79 1.65
C ASN A 35 1.07 -5.73 0.27
N GLN A 36 0.49 -4.96 -0.64
CA GLN A 36 0.99 -4.75 -2.00
C GLN A 36 1.53 -3.33 -2.22
N SER A 37 1.41 -2.43 -1.23
CA SER A 37 1.74 -1.01 -1.41
C SER A 37 3.19 -0.80 -1.82
N GLY A 38 4.13 -1.51 -1.20
CA GLY A 38 5.56 -1.42 -1.56
C GLY A 38 5.87 -1.91 -2.98
N ILE A 39 5.17 -2.93 -3.48
CA ILE A 39 5.34 -3.41 -4.86
C ILE A 39 4.75 -2.40 -5.85
N ILE A 40 3.59 -1.83 -5.53
CA ILE A 40 2.94 -0.80 -6.35
C ILE A 40 3.81 0.44 -6.45
N ASP A 41 4.37 0.90 -5.33
CA ASP A 41 5.29 2.05 -5.27
C ASP A 41 6.54 1.83 -6.13
N HIS A 42 7.13 0.64 -6.04
CA HIS A 42 8.25 0.26 -6.88
C HIS A 42 7.90 0.32 -8.38
N TYR A 43 6.71 -0.15 -8.77
CA TYR A 43 6.28 -0.06 -10.17
C TYR A 43 5.98 1.39 -10.57
N TYR A 44 5.42 2.20 -9.67
CA TYR A 44 5.16 3.61 -9.92
C TYR A 44 6.45 4.34 -10.25
N ASN A 45 7.50 4.16 -9.43
CA ASN A 45 8.82 4.76 -9.66
C ASN A 45 9.41 4.34 -11.00
N TYR A 46 9.32 3.04 -11.35
CA TYR A 46 9.78 2.55 -12.65
C TYR A 46 9.08 3.26 -13.83
N TRP A 47 7.74 3.29 -13.82
CA TRP A 47 6.99 3.91 -14.91
C TRP A 47 7.13 5.43 -14.95
N ALA A 48 7.32 6.06 -13.79
CA ALA A 48 7.57 7.49 -13.69
C ALA A 48 8.91 7.86 -14.33
N ASN A 49 9.96 7.07 -14.08
CA ASN A 49 11.28 7.26 -14.70
C ASN A 49 11.25 7.00 -16.21
N LEU A 50 10.47 6.01 -16.67
CA LEU A 50 10.45 5.63 -18.09
C LEU A 50 9.53 6.51 -18.95
N LEU A 51 8.31 6.77 -18.50
CA LEU A 51 7.24 7.40 -19.28
C LEU A 51 6.81 8.78 -18.73
N GLY A 52 7.36 9.16 -17.58
CA GLY A 52 6.94 10.35 -16.84
C GLY A 52 5.79 10.09 -15.87
N VAL A 53 5.73 10.91 -14.83
CA VAL A 53 4.72 10.85 -13.74
C VAL A 53 3.27 11.00 -14.21
N ASN A 54 3.05 11.64 -15.36
CA ASN A 54 1.72 11.88 -15.92
C ASN A 54 1.21 10.73 -16.81
N SER A 55 1.99 9.65 -16.94
CA SER A 55 1.61 8.48 -17.74
C SER A 55 0.35 7.78 -17.19
N THR A 56 -0.38 7.10 -18.08
CA THR A 56 -1.57 6.32 -17.71
C THR A 56 -1.23 5.23 -16.70
N GLN A 57 -0.03 4.66 -16.79
CA GLN A 57 0.50 3.64 -15.90
C GLN A 57 0.68 4.18 -14.48
N CYS A 58 1.33 5.33 -14.33
CA CYS A 58 1.50 6.01 -13.03
C CYS A 58 0.14 6.35 -12.39
N ARG A 59 -0.82 6.86 -13.19
CA ARG A 59 -2.16 7.18 -12.67
C ARG A 59 -2.88 5.94 -12.12
N ARG A 60 -2.88 4.84 -12.88
CA ARG A 60 -3.50 3.58 -12.43
C ARG A 60 -2.79 2.98 -11.22
N LEU A 61 -1.47 3.11 -11.14
CA LEU A 61 -0.71 2.65 -9.97
C LEU A 61 -1.00 3.51 -8.74
N ALA A 62 -1.22 4.82 -8.89
CA ALA A 62 -1.61 5.69 -7.78
C ALA A 62 -3.01 5.35 -7.23
N GLU A 63 -3.96 5.04 -8.12
CA GLU A 63 -5.28 4.53 -7.74
C GLU A 63 -5.16 3.21 -6.96
N LEU A 64 -4.41 2.25 -7.50
CA LEU A 64 -4.15 0.96 -6.83
C LEU A 64 -3.41 1.12 -5.50
N PHE A 65 -2.50 2.08 -5.39
CA PHE A 65 -1.78 2.35 -4.15
C PHE A 65 -2.75 2.81 -3.05
N SER A 66 -3.68 3.70 -3.40
CA SER A 66 -4.72 4.17 -2.48
C SER A 66 -5.58 3.00 -1.98
N GLU A 67 -6.01 2.12 -2.88
CA GLU A 67 -6.74 0.89 -2.52
C GLU A 67 -5.90 -0.05 -1.63
N ALA A 68 -4.60 -0.18 -1.91
CA ALA A 68 -3.70 -1.06 -1.15
C ALA A 68 -3.44 -0.57 0.28
N VAL A 69 -3.44 0.74 0.52
CA VAL A 69 -3.32 1.31 1.87
C VAL A 69 -4.58 1.06 2.71
N ASP A 70 -5.74 1.00 2.07
CA ASP A 70 -7.02 0.73 2.74
C ASP A 70 -7.36 -0.77 2.85
N ALA A 71 -6.74 -1.62 2.04
CA ALA A 71 -6.92 -3.07 2.06
C ALA A 71 -6.82 -3.73 3.45
N PRO A 72 -5.90 -3.35 4.37
CA PRO A 72 -5.88 -3.90 5.73
C PRO A 72 -7.13 -3.59 6.56
N LYS A 73 -7.81 -2.47 6.26
CA LYS A 73 -9.02 -2.03 6.97
C LYS A 73 -10.28 -2.72 6.42
N THR A 74 -10.31 -2.97 5.12
CA THR A 74 -11.46 -3.55 4.41
C THR A 74 -11.37 -5.07 4.26
N GLY A 75 -10.20 -5.65 4.45
CA GLY A 75 -9.92 -7.07 4.15
C GLY A 75 -9.84 -7.36 2.65
N GLN A 76 -9.87 -6.34 1.79
CA GLN A 76 -9.83 -6.51 0.34
C GLN A 76 -8.45 -6.98 -0.12
N ARG A 77 -8.41 -7.91 -1.07
CA ARG A 77 -7.16 -8.34 -1.69
C ARG A 77 -6.93 -7.56 -2.99
N ILE A 78 -5.91 -6.71 -2.98
CA ILE A 78 -5.48 -5.99 -4.19
C ILE A 78 -4.66 -6.92 -5.08
N ARG A 79 -4.93 -6.90 -6.38
CA ARG A 79 -4.16 -7.61 -7.40
C ARG A 79 -3.67 -6.61 -8.42
N ILE A 80 -2.35 -6.57 -8.62
CA ILE A 80 -1.74 -5.72 -9.64
C ILE A 80 -2.00 -6.35 -11.02
N PRO A 81 -2.66 -5.63 -11.96
CA PRO A 81 -2.86 -6.07 -13.34
C PRO A 81 -1.55 -6.41 -14.05
N ALA A 82 -1.60 -7.30 -15.04
CA ALA A 82 -0.40 -7.78 -15.73
C ALA A 82 0.27 -6.68 -16.54
N GLU A 83 -0.52 -5.80 -17.13
CA GLU A 83 -0.09 -4.66 -17.95
C GLU A 83 0.67 -3.58 -17.16
N LEU A 84 0.52 -3.54 -15.83
CA LEU A 84 1.24 -2.59 -14.96
C LEU A 84 2.54 -3.18 -14.39
N LYS A 85 2.81 -4.47 -14.62
CA LYS A 85 4.02 -5.14 -14.13
C LYS A 85 5.18 -4.89 -15.10
N PRO A 86 6.29 -4.29 -14.63
CA PRO A 86 7.51 -4.22 -15.42
C PRO A 86 8.00 -5.62 -15.79
N SER A 87 8.58 -5.75 -16.98
CA SER A 87 9.19 -6.96 -17.50
C SER A 87 10.39 -7.40 -16.66
N ARG A 88 10.77 -8.69 -16.75
CA ARG A 88 11.90 -9.23 -15.98
C ARG A 88 13.22 -8.49 -16.21
N LYS A 89 13.47 -8.02 -17.44
CA LYS A 89 14.65 -7.23 -17.81
C LYS A 89 14.63 -5.82 -17.19
N GLU A 90 13.44 -5.27 -17.02
CA GLU A 90 13.20 -3.91 -16.52
C GLU A 90 13.31 -3.86 -14.99
N LYS A 91 12.92 -4.93 -14.29
CA LYS A 91 13.10 -5.10 -12.84
C LYS A 91 14.57 -5.12 -12.41
N GLN A 92 15.49 -5.52 -13.29
CA GLN A 92 16.94 -5.54 -13.04
C GLN A 92 17.62 -4.20 -13.23
N GLN A 93 16.92 -3.15 -13.68
CA GLN A 93 17.49 -1.80 -13.74
C GLN A 93 17.18 -1.01 -12.46
N LEU A 94 15.99 -1.20 -11.88
CA LEU A 94 15.57 -0.46 -10.68
C LEU A 94 16.33 -0.88 -9.40
N ASN A 95 16.67 -2.15 -9.24
CA ASN A 95 17.42 -2.65 -8.08
C ASN A 95 18.82 -1.98 -7.95
N ASN A 96 19.36 -1.49 -9.07
CA ASN A 96 20.70 -0.94 -9.19
C ASN A 96 20.72 0.51 -8.68
N GLU A 97 19.62 1.23 -8.90
CA GLU A 97 19.42 2.61 -8.47
C GLU A 97 19.13 2.68 -6.96
N THR A 98 18.36 1.73 -6.41
CA THR A 98 18.10 1.65 -4.95
C THR A 98 19.36 1.36 -4.13
N THR A 99 20.36 0.70 -4.71
CA THR A 99 21.64 0.42 -4.02
C THR A 99 22.52 1.68 -3.93
N SER A 100 22.22 2.74 -4.68
CA SER A 100 23.02 3.97 -4.73
C SER A 100 22.58 5.04 -3.72
N ILE A 101 21.42 4.86 -3.04
CA ILE A 101 20.91 5.82 -2.05
C ILE A 101 21.28 5.48 -0.60
N GLU A 102 21.80 4.27 -0.33
CA GLU A 102 22.19 3.85 1.03
C GLU A 102 23.64 4.19 1.41
N THR A 103 24.45 4.82 0.54
CA THR A 103 25.86 5.14 0.84
C THR A 103 26.13 6.58 1.30
N THR A 104 25.13 7.38 1.68
CA THR A 104 25.39 8.76 2.18
C THR A 104 24.66 9.14 3.47
N GLN A 105 24.49 8.20 4.41
CA GLN A 105 24.28 8.57 5.82
C GLN A 105 25.17 7.72 6.72
N GLY A 106 26.43 8.16 6.87
CA GLY A 106 27.41 7.49 7.69
C GLY A 106 28.61 8.36 8.03
N CYS A 107 28.41 9.58 8.58
CA CYS A 107 29.36 10.19 9.52
C CYS A 107 28.80 11.49 10.09
N HIS A 108 28.52 11.50 11.40
CA HIS A 108 28.79 12.58 12.35
C HIS A 108 27.91 12.39 13.59
N ILE A 109 28.45 11.66 14.59
CA ILE A 109 28.59 12.13 15.98
C ILE A 109 29.89 11.53 16.51
#